data_AF-A0A6N8FNB5-F1
#
_entry.id   AF-A0A6N8FNB5-F1
#
_cell.length_a   1.000
_cell.length_b   1.000
_cell.length_c   1.000
_cell.angle_alpha   90.00
_cell.angle_beta   90.00
_cell.angle_gamma   90.00
#
_symmetry.space_group_name_H-M   'P 1'
#
loop_
_entity.id
_entity.type
_entity.pdbx_description
1 polymer ?
#
loop_
_entity_poly.entity_id
_entity_poly.type
_entity_poly.pdbx_seq_one_letter_code
_entity_poly.pdbx_strand_id
1 'polypeptide(L)'
;MSTVETKQNSVFQRVLFTFIALLVVTICALGTKIAFSGEPQLFAGTRPDNLGVRAGQLAPCPSTPKCVNSQSQHTVHQIPPLTYNSTDQAAMVNLKTVLQSFRRAKAIAQSDNYIYSEFTIPVVGFVDDVEFLLDQDAKVIHVRSASRLGEGDLGVNRRRIENIRAKFSELDALKLS
;
A
#
# COMPACT_ATOMS: atom_id res chain seq x y z
N MET A 1 -43.10 52.70 37.35
CA MET A 1 -41.75 52.17 37.11
C MET A 1 -41.91 50.68 36.85
N SER A 2 -42.11 50.30 35.60
CA SER A 2 -42.48 48.93 35.23
C SER A 2 -41.38 48.34 34.36
N THR A 3 -40.75 47.30 34.88
CA THR A 3 -39.77 46.44 34.25
C THR A 3 -40.41 45.70 33.07
N VAL A 4 -39.87 45.88 31.87
CA VAL A 4 -40.20 45.03 30.71
C VAL A 4 -39.14 43.94 30.62
N GLU A 5 -39.57 42.71 30.89
CA GLU A 5 -38.76 41.50 30.80
C GLU A 5 -38.34 41.18 29.36
N THR A 6 -37.04 40.96 29.16
CA THR A 6 -36.42 40.42 27.94
C THR A 6 -36.73 38.94 27.75
N LYS A 7 -37.95 38.61 27.30
CA LYS A 7 -38.34 37.23 26.90
C LYS A 7 -37.86 36.84 25.49
N GLN A 8 -37.47 37.83 24.68
CA GLN A 8 -37.17 37.68 23.24
C GLN A 8 -35.82 37.00 22.94
N ASN A 9 -34.87 36.99 23.89
CA ASN A 9 -33.53 36.43 23.68
C ASN A 9 -33.49 34.89 23.76
N SER A 10 -34.40 34.28 24.54
CA SER A 10 -34.36 32.83 24.82
C SER A 10 -34.80 31.97 23.63
N VAL A 11 -35.78 32.43 22.86
CA VAL A 11 -36.29 31.68 21.69
C VAL A 11 -35.29 31.77 20.54
N PHE A 12 -34.77 32.96 20.28
CA PHE A 12 -33.75 33.14 19.23
C PHE A 12 -32.47 32.35 19.54
N GLN A 13 -32.01 32.37 20.80
CA GLN A 13 -30.87 31.54 21.22
C GLN A 13 -31.17 30.05 21.06
N ARG A 14 -32.35 29.57 21.47
CA ARG A 14 -32.73 28.14 21.29
C ARG A 14 -32.77 27.75 19.82
N VAL A 15 -33.35 28.58 18.96
CA VAL A 15 -33.40 28.36 17.51
C VAL A 15 -31.98 28.33 16.94
N LEU A 16 -31.13 29.30 17.28
CA LEU A 16 -29.73 29.34 16.84
C LEU A 16 -28.93 28.12 17.30
N PHE A 17 -29.07 27.69 18.55
CA PHE A 17 -28.41 26.49 19.07
C PHE A 17 -28.90 25.22 18.38
N THR A 18 -30.19 25.10 18.08
CA THR A 18 -30.72 23.96 17.33
C THR A 18 -30.17 23.92 15.90
N PHE A 19 -30.06 25.06 15.22
CA PHE A 19 -29.45 25.12 13.88
C PHE A 19 -27.96 24.77 13.91
N ILE A 20 -27.20 25.26 14.88
CA ILE A 20 -25.78 24.91 15.05
C ILE A 20 -25.63 23.41 15.34
N ALA A 21 -26.45 22.84 16.23
CA ALA A 21 -26.41 21.42 16.54
C ALA A 21 -26.74 20.55 15.31
N LEU A 22 -27.75 20.94 14.51
CA LEU A 22 -28.09 20.25 13.26
C LEU A 22 -26.97 20.37 12.21
N LEU A 23 -26.31 21.53 12.12
CA LEU A 23 -25.15 21.72 11.26
C LEU A 23 -23.97 20.84 11.70
N VAL A 24 -23.68 20.75 12.99
CA VAL A 24 -22.62 19.89 13.54
C VAL A 24 -22.94 18.41 13.32
N VAL A 25 -24.18 17.98 13.54
CA VAL A 25 -24.60 16.58 13.30
C VAL A 25 -24.52 16.22 11.82
N THR A 26 -24.91 17.12 10.91
CA THR A 26 -24.79 16.90 9.47
C THR A 26 -23.33 16.90 9.01
N ILE A 27 -22.47 17.77 9.55
CA ILE A 27 -21.02 17.73 9.29
C ILE A 27 -20.38 16.45 9.82
N CYS A 28 -20.74 15.99 11.02
CA CYS A 28 -20.28 14.70 11.56
C CYS A 28 -20.80 13.51 10.73
N ALA A 29 -22.05 13.56 10.26
CA ALA A 29 -22.64 12.51 9.42
C ALA A 29 -22.12 12.52 7.97
N LEU A 30 -21.68 13.66 7.45
CA LEU A 30 -20.92 13.74 6.19
C LEU A 30 -19.47 13.31 6.39
N GLY A 31 -18.85 13.70 7.50
CA GLY A 31 -17.49 13.33 7.87
C GLY A 31 -17.29 11.82 8.04
N THR A 32 -18.34 11.08 8.42
CA THR A 32 -18.30 9.61 8.47
C THR A 32 -18.41 8.95 7.10
N LYS A 33 -18.93 9.64 6.07
CA LYS A 33 -19.06 9.08 4.71
C LYS A 33 -17.84 9.33 3.81
N ILE A 34 -16.93 10.21 4.19
CA ILE A 34 -15.72 10.51 3.41
C ILE A 34 -14.57 9.52 3.74
N ALA A 35 -14.67 8.74 4.82
CA ALA A 35 -13.57 7.88 5.27
C ALA A 35 -13.40 6.53 4.53
N PHE A 36 -14.25 6.18 3.55
CA PHE A 36 -14.27 4.81 2.99
C PHE A 36 -14.34 4.67 1.46
N SER A 37 -14.34 5.76 0.69
CA SER A 37 -14.21 5.68 -0.77
C SER A 37 -12.90 6.34 -1.19
N GLY A 38 -11.96 5.52 -1.68
CA GLY A 38 -10.57 5.88 -1.98
C GLY A 38 -10.39 7.31 -2.48
N GLU A 39 -9.66 8.08 -1.67
CA GLU A 39 -9.19 9.43 -1.98
C GLU A 39 -8.59 9.50 -3.40
N PRO A 40 -8.84 10.57 -4.17
CA PRO A 40 -8.13 10.79 -5.42
C PRO A 40 -6.65 11.00 -5.11
N GLN A 41 -5.85 9.97 -5.36
CA GLN A 41 -4.41 9.99 -5.17
C GLN A 41 -3.76 10.84 -6.27
N LEU A 42 -3.77 12.17 -6.10
CA LEU A 42 -3.19 13.13 -7.03
C LEU A 42 -1.73 12.79 -7.41
N PHE A 43 -1.02 12.14 -6.49
CA PHE A 43 0.37 11.71 -6.68
C PHE A 43 0.54 10.20 -6.89
N ALA A 44 -0.51 9.46 -7.22
CA ALA A 44 -0.36 8.04 -7.53
C ALA A 44 0.51 7.81 -8.77
N GLY A 45 0.43 8.72 -9.74
CA GLY A 45 1.01 8.50 -11.07
C GLY A 45 0.30 7.40 -11.86
N THR A 46 0.71 7.26 -13.11
CA THR A 46 0.15 6.26 -14.03
C THR A 46 0.77 4.89 -13.74
N ARG A 47 -0.07 3.85 -13.66
CA ARG A 47 0.42 2.47 -13.60
C ARG A 47 1.19 2.14 -14.88
N PRO A 48 2.41 1.57 -14.81
CA PRO A 48 3.13 1.13 -15.99
C PRO A 48 2.36 0.03 -16.75
N ASP A 49 2.45 0.05 -18.08
CA ASP A 49 1.86 -0.95 -18.97
C ASP A 49 2.78 -2.18 -19.19
N ASN A 50 3.96 -2.17 -18.57
CA ASN A 50 4.96 -3.20 -18.71
C ASN A 50 5.05 -4.18 -17.52
N LEU A 51 4.15 -4.06 -16.55
CA LEU A 51 4.05 -4.99 -15.42
C LEU A 51 3.64 -6.41 -15.86
N GLY A 52 3.92 -7.40 -15.02
CA GLY A 52 3.72 -8.81 -15.30
C GLY A 52 5.02 -9.53 -15.67
N VAL A 53 4.87 -10.83 -15.88
CA VAL A 53 5.98 -11.73 -16.24
C VAL A 53 6.13 -11.76 -17.75
N ARG A 54 7.34 -11.51 -18.26
CA ARG A 54 7.70 -11.60 -19.67
C ARG A 54 8.96 -12.45 -19.81
N ALA A 55 8.87 -13.56 -20.55
CA ALA A 55 9.97 -14.52 -20.72
C ALA A 55 10.62 -14.96 -19.38
N GLY A 56 9.80 -15.25 -18.37
CA GLY A 56 10.27 -15.68 -17.05
C GLY A 56 10.90 -14.58 -16.19
N GLN A 57 10.78 -13.31 -16.59
CA GLN A 57 11.35 -12.18 -15.86
C GLN A 57 10.29 -11.15 -15.47
N LEU A 58 10.54 -10.48 -14.34
CA LEU A 58 9.79 -9.28 -13.94
C LEU A 58 10.19 -8.10 -14.81
N ALA A 59 9.34 -7.07 -14.85
CA ALA A 59 9.64 -5.83 -15.55
C ALA A 59 11.02 -5.25 -15.11
N PRO A 60 11.85 -4.72 -16.01
CA PRO A 60 13.10 -4.10 -15.61
C PRO A 60 12.86 -2.86 -14.74
N CYS A 61 13.86 -2.50 -13.92
CA CYS A 61 13.86 -1.18 -13.28
C CYS A 61 14.10 -0.09 -14.32
N PRO A 62 13.38 1.05 -14.25
CA PRO A 62 13.78 2.25 -14.99
C PRO A 62 15.13 2.75 -14.47
N SER A 63 15.80 3.63 -15.23
CA SER A 63 17.12 4.19 -14.88
C SER A 63 17.13 5.02 -13.58
N THR A 64 15.98 5.46 -13.09
CA THR A 64 15.85 6.26 -11.86
C THR A 64 16.06 5.42 -10.59
N PRO A 65 16.76 5.92 -9.56
CA PRO A 65 17.11 5.19 -8.34
C PRO A 65 15.95 5.02 -7.34
N LYS A 66 14.76 4.68 -7.82
CA LYS A 66 13.51 4.46 -7.08
C LYS A 66 12.89 3.09 -7.38
N CYS A 67 13.76 2.14 -7.72
CA CYS A 67 13.38 0.79 -8.07
C CYS A 67 14.46 -0.18 -7.58
N VAL A 68 14.01 -1.30 -7.04
CA VAL A 68 14.85 -2.47 -6.80
C VAL A 68 14.27 -3.68 -7.52
N ASN A 69 15.13 -4.54 -8.05
CA ASN A 69 14.77 -5.76 -8.76
C ASN A 69 15.87 -6.82 -8.55
N SER A 70 15.48 -8.05 -8.17
CA SER A 70 16.43 -9.14 -7.94
C SER A 70 17.04 -9.79 -9.18
N GLN A 71 16.50 -9.49 -10.35
CA GLN A 71 17.01 -9.89 -11.66
C GLN A 71 17.85 -8.78 -12.33
N SER A 72 18.02 -7.63 -11.67
CA SER A 72 18.80 -6.51 -12.21
C SER A 72 20.30 -6.81 -12.22
N GLN A 73 20.97 -6.45 -13.31
CA GLN A 73 22.43 -6.44 -13.41
C GLN A 73 23.07 -5.12 -12.93
N HIS A 74 22.25 -4.07 -12.74
CA HIS A 74 22.72 -2.78 -12.24
C HIS A 74 22.72 -2.74 -10.71
N THR A 75 23.88 -2.50 -10.10
CA THR A 75 24.11 -2.53 -8.65
C THR A 75 23.14 -1.62 -7.87
N VAL A 76 22.79 -0.45 -8.41
CA VAL A 76 21.84 0.48 -7.76
C VAL A 76 20.45 -0.12 -7.55
N HIS A 77 20.01 -0.98 -8.47
CA HIS A 77 18.70 -1.63 -8.42
C HIS A 77 18.74 -3.03 -7.80
N GLN A 78 19.92 -3.62 -7.60
CA GLN A 78 20.02 -4.99 -7.12
C GLN A 78 19.45 -5.16 -5.72
N ILE A 79 18.69 -6.23 -5.52
CA ILE A 79 18.23 -6.69 -4.21
C ILE A 79 18.15 -8.22 -4.23
N PRO A 80 18.48 -8.95 -3.15
CA PRO A 80 18.37 -10.41 -3.20
C PRO A 80 16.92 -10.88 -3.44
N PRO A 81 16.69 -12.01 -4.13
CA PRO A 81 15.36 -12.63 -4.16
C PRO A 81 15.01 -13.20 -2.77
N LEU A 82 13.74 -13.52 -2.51
CA LEU A 82 13.36 -14.21 -1.27
C LEU A 82 13.68 -15.70 -1.41
N THR A 83 14.44 -16.27 -0.48
CA THR A 83 14.70 -17.71 -0.42
C THR A 83 13.67 -18.40 0.44
N TYR A 84 13.27 -19.62 0.08
CA TYR A 84 12.33 -20.42 0.86
C TYR A 84 12.72 -21.90 0.85
N ASN A 85 12.39 -22.61 1.92
CA ASN A 85 12.66 -24.04 2.07
C ASN A 85 11.36 -24.87 2.10
N SER A 86 10.20 -24.22 2.23
CA SER A 86 8.90 -24.88 2.15
C SER A 86 8.56 -25.31 0.71
N THR A 87 7.38 -25.91 0.51
CA THR A 87 6.89 -26.19 -0.85
C THR A 87 6.54 -24.88 -1.57
N ASP A 88 6.58 -24.88 -2.91
CA ASP A 88 6.32 -23.66 -3.70
C ASP A 88 4.94 -23.05 -3.38
N GLN A 89 3.93 -23.91 -3.21
CA GLN A 89 2.59 -23.52 -2.78
C GLN A 89 2.59 -22.88 -1.38
N ALA A 90 3.32 -23.48 -0.43
CA ALA A 90 3.40 -22.95 0.93
C ALA A 90 4.14 -21.60 0.97
N ALA A 91 5.22 -21.45 0.20
CA ALA A 91 5.93 -20.20 0.05
C ALA A 91 5.01 -19.09 -0.50
N MET A 92 4.23 -19.37 -1.54
CA MET A 92 3.30 -18.39 -2.09
C MET A 92 2.16 -18.04 -1.13
N VAL A 93 1.65 -19.00 -0.37
CA VAL A 93 0.68 -18.74 0.70
C VAL A 93 1.28 -17.86 1.79
N ASN A 94 2.49 -18.17 2.26
CA ASN A 94 3.20 -17.39 3.27
C ASN A 94 3.44 -15.96 2.79
N LEU A 95 3.88 -15.78 1.54
CA LEU A 95 4.05 -14.46 0.95
C LEU A 95 2.73 -13.67 0.90
N LYS A 96 1.61 -14.30 0.50
CA LYS A 96 0.29 -13.66 0.55
C LYS A 96 -0.07 -13.22 1.96
N THR A 97 0.16 -14.06 2.97
CA THR A 97 -0.07 -13.72 4.39
C THR A 97 0.80 -12.53 4.83
N VAL A 98 2.08 -12.50 4.46
CA VAL A 98 2.96 -11.37 4.75
C VAL A 98 2.42 -10.10 4.12
N LEU A 99 2.06 -10.11 2.83
CA LEU A 99 1.54 -8.94 2.12
C LEU A 99 0.24 -8.42 2.74
N GLN A 100 -0.66 -9.31 3.15
CA GLN A 100 -1.91 -8.96 3.85
C GLN A 100 -1.68 -8.31 5.22
N SER A 101 -0.54 -8.55 5.87
CA SER A 101 -0.19 -7.89 7.14
C SER A 101 0.14 -6.40 6.97
N PHE A 102 0.42 -5.94 5.74
CA PHE A 102 0.67 -4.53 5.47
C PHE A 102 -0.66 -3.81 5.19
N ARG A 103 -1.09 -2.97 6.13
CA ARG A 103 -2.32 -2.13 6.01
C ARG A 103 -2.45 -1.34 4.70
N ARG A 104 -1.34 -1.10 4.00
CA ARG A 104 -1.24 -0.24 2.82
C ARG A 104 -0.86 -1.00 1.55
N ALA A 105 -0.83 -2.33 1.61
CA ALA A 105 -0.65 -3.18 0.44
C ALA A 105 -2.03 -3.55 -0.10
N LYS A 106 -2.23 -3.36 -1.40
CA LYS A 106 -3.41 -3.80 -2.12
C LYS A 106 -3.00 -4.83 -3.16
N ALA A 107 -3.50 -6.05 -3.05
CA ALA A 107 -3.32 -7.05 -4.08
C ALA A 107 -4.11 -6.66 -5.34
N ILE A 108 -3.43 -6.65 -6.50
CA ILE A 108 -4.04 -6.29 -7.78
C ILE A 108 -4.17 -7.51 -8.70
N ALA A 109 -3.14 -8.36 -8.75
CA ALA A 109 -3.18 -9.61 -9.50
C ALA A 109 -2.47 -10.73 -8.73
N GLN A 110 -3.02 -11.94 -8.81
CA GLN A 110 -2.47 -13.12 -8.15
C GLN A 110 -2.69 -14.35 -9.04
N SER A 111 -1.67 -15.19 -9.11
CA SER A 111 -1.70 -16.53 -9.71
C SER A 111 -0.90 -17.48 -8.82
N ASP A 112 -0.60 -18.68 -9.31
CA ASP A 112 0.14 -19.68 -8.55
C ASP A 112 1.61 -19.30 -8.34
N ASN A 113 2.25 -18.64 -9.31
CA ASN A 113 3.66 -18.27 -9.25
C ASN A 113 3.91 -16.75 -9.32
N TYR A 114 2.87 -15.92 -9.41
CA TYR A 114 3.03 -14.46 -9.53
C TYR A 114 2.06 -13.69 -8.65
N ILE A 115 2.57 -12.64 -7.99
CA ILE A 115 1.78 -11.68 -7.21
C ILE A 115 2.19 -10.26 -7.60
N TYR A 116 1.19 -9.42 -7.86
CA TYR A 116 1.34 -7.97 -8.00
C TYR A 116 0.51 -7.25 -6.94
N SER A 117 1.17 -6.34 -6.22
CA SER A 117 0.56 -5.49 -5.20
C SER A 117 0.95 -4.03 -5.38
N GLU A 118 0.04 -3.13 -5.04
CA GLU A 118 0.27 -1.69 -4.94
C GLU A 118 0.49 -1.31 -3.47
N PHE A 119 1.52 -0.50 -3.21
CA PHE A 119 1.77 0.09 -1.89
C PHE A 119 1.58 1.60 -1.94
N THR A 120 0.68 2.13 -1.11
CA THR A 120 0.40 3.59 -1.06
C THR A 120 1.05 4.25 0.16
N ILE A 121 1.73 5.38 -0.04
CA ILE A 121 2.21 6.25 1.04
C ILE A 121 1.08 7.23 1.42
N PRO A 122 0.47 7.15 2.62
CA PRO A 122 -0.81 7.82 2.93
C PRO A 122 -0.76 9.34 2.90
N VAL A 123 0.34 9.93 3.35
CA VAL A 123 0.47 11.39 3.49
C VAL A 123 0.66 12.07 2.14
N VAL A 124 1.29 11.36 1.20
CA VAL A 124 1.72 11.94 -0.08
C VAL A 124 0.93 11.35 -1.26
N GLY A 125 0.33 10.17 -1.12
CA GLY A 125 -0.41 9.51 -2.19
C GLY A 125 0.47 8.81 -3.24
N PHE A 126 1.79 8.70 -3.01
CA PHE A 126 2.67 7.94 -3.90
C PHE A 126 2.32 6.46 -3.90
N VAL A 127 2.24 5.88 -5.09
CA VAL A 127 2.02 4.45 -5.30
C VAL A 127 3.27 3.81 -5.84
N ASP A 128 3.64 2.70 -5.20
CA ASP A 128 4.69 1.82 -5.64
C ASP A 128 4.11 0.50 -6.12
N ASP A 129 4.60 0.01 -7.25
CA ASP A 129 4.26 -1.26 -7.84
C ASP A 129 5.25 -2.33 -7.36
N VAL A 130 4.73 -3.39 -6.73
CA VAL A 130 5.54 -4.47 -6.16
C VAL A 130 5.12 -5.81 -6.75
N GLU A 131 6.08 -6.48 -7.38
CA GLU A 131 5.88 -7.74 -8.09
C GLU A 131 6.74 -8.85 -7.49
N PHE A 132 6.19 -10.05 -7.46
CA PHE A 132 6.83 -11.26 -6.97
C PHE A 132 6.64 -12.37 -8.00
N LEU A 133 7.70 -13.08 -8.33
CA LEU A 133 7.70 -14.22 -9.26
C LEU A 133 8.43 -15.39 -8.63
N LEU A 134 7.73 -16.49 -8.39
CA LEU A 134 8.32 -17.74 -7.91
C LEU A 134 9.04 -18.45 -9.05
N ASP A 135 10.31 -18.77 -8.81
CA ASP A 135 11.15 -19.63 -9.62
C ASP A 135 11.34 -20.95 -8.88
N GLN A 136 10.69 -22.02 -9.40
CA GLN A 136 10.68 -23.34 -8.78
C GLN A 136 12.05 -24.02 -8.87
N ASP A 137 12.76 -23.80 -9.96
CA ASP A 137 14.04 -24.44 -10.25
C ASP A 137 15.14 -23.86 -9.35
N ALA A 138 15.13 -22.53 -9.17
CA ALA A 138 16.09 -21.83 -8.33
C ALA A 138 15.70 -21.82 -6.83
N LYS A 139 14.47 -22.25 -6.48
CA LYS A 139 13.90 -22.17 -5.11
C LYS A 139 13.97 -20.77 -4.51
N VAL A 140 13.60 -19.80 -5.32
CA VAL A 140 13.53 -18.39 -4.91
C VAL A 140 12.28 -17.70 -5.43
N ILE A 141 11.92 -16.60 -4.79
CA ILE A 141 10.92 -15.66 -5.29
C ILE A 141 11.65 -14.40 -5.72
N HIS A 142 11.70 -14.15 -7.03
CA HIS A 142 12.17 -12.89 -7.58
C HIS A 142 11.25 -11.75 -7.18
N VAL A 143 11.82 -10.56 -7.00
CA VAL A 143 11.10 -9.40 -6.48
C VAL A 143 11.44 -8.17 -7.29
N ARG A 144 10.44 -7.30 -7.46
CA ARG A 144 10.59 -5.93 -7.93
C ARG A 144 9.73 -5.01 -7.07
N SER A 145 10.25 -3.83 -6.73
CA SER A 145 9.50 -2.76 -6.08
C SER A 145 9.91 -1.43 -6.69
N ALA A 146 8.96 -0.71 -7.30
CA ALA A 146 9.24 0.50 -8.06
C ALA A 146 8.21 1.60 -7.81
N SER A 147 8.68 2.84 -7.59
CA SER A 147 7.80 4.00 -7.47
C SER A 147 7.37 4.55 -8.82
N ARG A 148 6.08 4.90 -8.97
CA ARG A 148 5.54 5.50 -10.21
C ARG A 148 6.06 6.91 -10.47
N LEU A 149 6.08 7.75 -9.45
CA LEU A 149 6.51 9.16 -9.53
C LEU A 149 7.77 9.44 -8.70
N GLY A 150 8.30 10.66 -8.81
CA GLY A 150 9.48 11.14 -8.10
C GLY A 150 10.82 10.80 -8.79
N GLU A 151 11.91 11.43 -8.33
CA GLU A 151 13.27 11.19 -8.85
C GLU A 151 14.04 10.17 -7.99
N GLY A 152 13.68 10.04 -6.71
CA GLY A 152 14.24 9.08 -5.77
C GLY A 152 13.23 8.71 -4.69
N ASP A 153 13.50 7.61 -4.00
CA ASP A 153 12.61 7.06 -2.96
C ASP A 153 13.26 7.02 -1.57
N LEU A 154 14.47 7.57 -1.42
CA LEU A 154 15.29 7.50 -0.19
C LEU A 154 15.45 6.07 0.35
N GLY A 155 15.44 5.06 -0.52
CA GLY A 155 15.53 3.64 -0.17
C GLY A 155 14.24 3.02 0.36
N VAL A 156 13.07 3.67 0.18
CA VAL A 156 11.77 3.13 0.61
C VAL A 156 11.49 1.77 -0.02
N ASN A 157 11.70 1.58 -1.32
CA ASN A 157 11.45 0.30 -2.00
C ASN A 157 12.35 -0.80 -1.46
N ARG A 158 13.65 -0.50 -1.23
CA ARG A 158 14.58 -1.46 -0.62
C ARG A 158 14.14 -1.86 0.80
N ARG A 159 13.86 -0.88 1.66
CA ARG A 159 13.40 -1.14 3.04
C ARG A 159 12.10 -1.94 3.07
N ARG A 160 11.20 -1.71 2.13
CA ARG A 160 9.96 -2.50 1.99
C ARG A 160 10.26 -3.97 1.75
N ILE A 161 11.08 -4.26 0.74
CA ILE A 161 11.43 -5.64 0.40
C ILE A 161 12.16 -6.32 1.56
N GLU A 162 13.06 -5.63 2.26
CA GLU A 162 13.74 -6.24 3.43
C GLU A 162 12.79 -6.50 4.61
N ASN A 163 11.79 -5.66 4.83
CA ASN A 163 10.75 -5.94 5.84
C ASN A 163 9.89 -7.14 5.44
N ILE A 164 9.49 -7.21 4.16
CA ILE A 164 8.77 -8.36 3.62
C ILE A 164 9.61 -9.62 3.77
N ARG A 165 10.91 -9.57 3.46
CA ARG A 165 11.84 -10.69 3.62
C ARG A 165 11.89 -11.18 5.06
N ALA A 166 12.07 -10.29 6.03
CA ALA A 166 12.15 -10.67 7.44
C ALA A 166 10.88 -11.42 7.90
N LYS A 167 9.70 -10.86 7.60
CA LYS A 167 8.40 -11.50 7.93
C LYS A 167 8.18 -12.81 7.18
N PHE A 168 8.61 -12.87 5.93
CA PHE A 168 8.49 -14.06 5.09
C PHE A 168 9.35 -15.20 5.63
N SER A 169 10.62 -14.92 5.93
CA SER A 169 11.55 -15.92 6.48
C SER A 169 11.08 -16.45 7.84
N GLU A 170 10.48 -15.61 8.68
CA GLU A 170 9.85 -16.04 9.94
C GLU A 170 8.72 -17.05 9.69
N LEU A 171 7.77 -16.74 8.79
CA LEU A 171 6.66 -17.64 8.47
C LEU A 171 7.10 -18.92 7.74
N ASP A 172 8.12 -18.84 6.90
CA ASP A 172 8.66 -19.99 6.17
C ASP A 172 9.34 -20.97 7.13
N ALA A 173 10.11 -20.46 8.09
CA ALA A 173 10.79 -21.27 9.10
C ALA A 173 9.82 -22.01 10.04
N LEU A 174 8.71 -21.37 10.43
CA LEU A 174 7.72 -21.97 11.34
C LEU A 174 6.95 -23.17 10.75
N LYS A 175 6.98 -23.36 9.43
CA LYS A 175 6.31 -24.50 8.76
C LYS A 175 7.25 -25.67 8.47
N LEU A 176 8.51 -25.58 8.88
CA LEU A 176 9.48 -26.66 8.83
C LEU A 176 9.63 -27.39 10.18
N SER A 177 9.01 -26.86 11.24
CA SER A 177 8.94 -27.43 12.60
C SER A 177 7.58 -28.06 12.86
#